data_AF-A0A2R6QKD5-F1
#
_entry.id   AF-A0A2R6QKD5-F1
#
_cell.length_a   1.000
_cell.length_b   1.000
_cell.length_c   1.000
_cell.angle_alpha   90.00
_cell.angle_beta   90.00
_cell.angle_gamma   90.00
#
_symmetry.space_group_name_H-M   'P 1'
#
loop_
_entity.id
_entity.type
_entity.pdbx_description
1 polymer ?
#
loop_
_entity_poly.entity_id
_entity_poly.type
_entity_poly.pdbx_seq_one_letter_code
_entity_poly.pdbx_strand_id
1 'polypeptide(L)'
;MEAQMKVIRLVGLLVVVLGLAGLDRADGAGPACGKSSPDDEAIKLAPCAMAAQDQKADVPNNCCVQVKKLAQTPSCLCAVMLSDTAKSSGIKPEIAMTIPKRCNLADRPVGYKCGQLEGHGAGQDT
;
A
#
# COMPACT_ATOMS: atom_id res chain seq x y z
N MET A 1 -32.18 15.59 39.08
CA MET A 1 -32.21 15.30 37.63
C MET A 1 -31.11 16.06 36.87
N GLU A 2 -30.82 17.32 37.25
CA GLU A 2 -29.71 18.15 36.73
C GLU A 2 -28.32 17.48 36.71
N ALA A 3 -27.95 16.78 37.79
CA ALA A 3 -26.64 16.13 37.91
C ALA A 3 -26.49 14.93 36.96
N GLN A 4 -27.57 14.16 36.78
CA GLN A 4 -27.61 12.96 35.94
C GLN A 4 -27.39 13.34 34.47
N MET A 5 -27.98 14.45 34.01
CA MET A 5 -27.82 14.94 32.63
C MET A 5 -26.41 15.45 32.36
N LYS A 6 -25.77 16.12 33.34
CA LYS A 6 -24.37 16.57 33.24
C LYS A 6 -23.42 15.38 33.14
N VAL A 7 -23.63 14.34 33.95
CA VAL A 7 -22.84 13.10 33.90
C VAL A 7 -23.02 12.39 32.57
N ILE A 8 -24.26 12.23 32.08
CA ILE A 8 -24.52 11.60 30.77
C ILE A 8 -23.91 12.40 29.62
N ARG A 9 -23.94 13.74 29.68
CA ARG A 9 -23.31 14.61 28.68
C ARG A 9 -21.78 14.51 28.72
N LEU A 10 -21.18 14.47 29.90
CA LEU A 10 -19.74 14.26 30.07
C LEU A 10 -19.31 12.87 29.56
N VAL A 11 -20.06 11.82 29.91
CA VAL A 11 -19.79 10.45 29.45
C VAL A 11 -19.96 10.35 27.94
N GLY A 12 -21.02 10.90 27.37
CA GLY A 12 -21.24 10.92 25.92
C GLY A 12 -20.16 11.69 25.16
N LEU A 13 -19.73 12.85 25.67
CA LEU A 13 -18.62 13.60 25.11
C LEU A 13 -17.31 12.82 25.20
N LEU A 14 -17.06 12.17 26.34
CA LEU A 14 -15.86 11.36 26.55
C LEU A 14 -15.81 10.16 25.60
N VAL A 15 -16.94 9.49 25.37
CA VAL A 15 -17.04 8.37 24.42
C VAL A 15 -16.86 8.84 22.97
N VAL A 16 -17.36 10.01 22.59
CA VAL A 16 -17.14 10.59 21.25
C VAL A 16 -15.67 11.00 21.07
N VAL A 17 -15.05 11.61 22.07
CA VAL A 17 -13.63 12.00 22.04
C VAL A 17 -12.72 10.76 22.00
N LEU A 18 -13.01 9.74 22.81
CA LEU A 18 -12.28 8.46 22.81
C LEU A 18 -12.51 7.67 21.50
N GLY A 19 -13.72 7.73 20.94
CA GLY A 19 -14.06 7.10 19.66
C GLY A 19 -13.30 7.72 18.49
N LEU A 20 -13.12 9.05 18.49
CA LEU A 20 -12.32 9.75 17.48
C LEU A 20 -10.81 9.59 17.69
N ALA A 21 -10.36 9.43 18.94
CA ALA A 21 -8.96 9.12 19.26
C ALA A 21 -8.58 7.64 19.02
N GLY A 22 -9.58 6.75 18.90
CA GLY A 22 -9.42 5.34 18.54
C GLY A 22 -9.46 5.05 17.04
N LEU A 23 -9.77 6.06 16.21
CA LEU A 23 -9.44 6.06 14.78
C LEU A 23 -8.03 6.63 14.59
N ASP A 24 -7.07 6.14 15.39
CA ASP A 24 -5.70 6.14 14.92
C ASP A 24 -5.73 5.27 13.67
N ARG A 25 -5.66 5.91 12.51
CA ARG A 25 -5.48 5.24 11.23
C ARG A 25 -4.45 4.15 11.50
N ALA A 26 -4.80 2.92 11.15
CA ALA A 26 -3.82 1.89 10.99
C ALA A 26 -2.94 2.28 9.79
N ASP A 27 -2.14 3.33 9.93
CA ASP A 27 -0.98 3.62 9.09
C ASP A 27 0.11 2.65 9.58
N GLY A 28 -0.15 1.35 9.38
CA GLY A 28 0.75 0.24 9.65
C GLY A 28 1.92 0.20 8.66
N ALA A 29 2.53 1.35 8.40
CA ALA A 29 3.72 1.50 7.58
C ALA A 29 4.51 2.73 8.03
N GLY A 30 5.35 2.58 9.06
CA GLY A 30 6.54 3.43 9.17
C GLY A 30 7.36 3.34 7.86
N PRO A 31 8.11 4.38 7.46
CA PRO A 31 8.10 4.88 6.09
C PRO A 31 8.94 4.05 5.11
N ALA A 32 8.48 2.85 4.76
CA ALA A 32 9.05 2.07 3.66
C ALA A 32 9.13 2.92 2.38
N CYS A 33 8.13 3.80 2.20
CA CYS A 33 7.98 4.74 1.10
C CYS A 33 8.22 6.22 1.48
N GLY A 34 8.94 6.49 2.57
CA GLY A 34 9.21 7.87 3.00
C GLY A 34 7.95 8.58 3.51
N LYS A 35 7.62 9.74 2.93
CA LYS A 35 6.47 10.55 3.38
C LYS A 35 5.12 10.08 2.85
N SER A 36 5.11 9.08 1.96
CA SER A 36 3.90 8.53 1.36
C SER A 36 3.58 7.17 1.95
N SER A 37 2.29 6.84 2.03
CA SER A 37 1.84 5.49 2.31
C SER A 37 2.09 4.58 1.10
N PRO A 38 2.23 3.26 1.29
CA PRO A 38 2.41 2.32 0.18
C PRO A 38 1.22 2.36 -0.80
N ASP A 39 0.00 2.60 -0.34
CA ASP A 39 -1.16 2.78 -1.21
C ASP A 39 -1.05 4.04 -2.09
N ASP A 40 -0.56 5.17 -1.56
CA ASP A 40 -0.32 6.38 -2.37
C ASP A 40 0.74 6.14 -3.45
N GLU A 41 1.79 5.38 -3.14
CA GLU A 41 2.78 4.97 -4.13
C GLU A 41 2.23 3.93 -5.12
N ALA A 42 1.30 3.07 -4.70
CA ALA A 42 0.62 2.13 -5.59
C ALA A 42 -0.27 2.86 -6.61
N ILE A 43 -0.99 3.91 -6.21
CA ILE A 43 -1.80 4.74 -7.11
C ILE A 43 -0.94 5.36 -8.21
N LYS A 44 0.31 5.72 -7.92
CA LYS A 44 1.26 6.25 -8.93
C LYS A 44 1.61 5.23 -10.02
N LEU A 45 1.33 3.94 -9.79
CA LEU A 45 1.46 2.87 -10.77
C LEU A 45 0.18 2.63 -11.57
N ALA A 46 -0.87 3.44 -11.43
CA ALA A 46 -2.06 3.39 -12.30
C ALA A 46 -1.75 3.27 -13.81
N PRO A 47 -0.78 4.00 -14.41
CA PRO A 47 -0.44 3.80 -15.82
C PRO A 47 0.12 2.41 -16.15
N CYS A 48 0.60 1.66 -15.15
CA CYS A 48 1.07 0.29 -15.30
C CYS A 48 -0.05 -0.75 -15.22
N ALA A 49 -1.27 -0.40 -14.82
CA ALA A 49 -2.32 -1.36 -14.47
C ALA A 49 -2.56 -2.41 -15.58
N MET A 50 -2.76 -1.97 -16.82
CA MET A 50 -2.95 -2.89 -17.95
C MET A 50 -1.71 -3.76 -18.22
N ALA A 51 -0.52 -3.16 -18.19
CA ALA A 51 0.75 -3.89 -18.35
C ALA A 51 1.02 -4.88 -17.20
N ALA A 52 0.43 -4.65 -16.02
CA ALA A 52 0.55 -5.49 -14.84
C ALA A 52 -0.49 -6.61 -14.78
N GLN A 53 -1.57 -6.51 -15.58
CA GLN A 53 -2.62 -7.52 -15.71
C GLN A 53 -2.41 -8.41 -16.93
N ASP A 54 -1.83 -7.86 -18.00
CA ASP A 54 -1.67 -8.50 -19.31
C ASP A 54 -0.25 -8.37 -19.85
N GLN A 55 0.41 -9.52 -20.05
CA GLN A 55 1.78 -9.59 -20.55
C GLN A 55 1.94 -8.98 -21.95
N LYS A 56 0.85 -8.93 -22.73
CA LYS A 56 0.82 -8.42 -24.10
C LYS A 56 0.49 -6.92 -24.18
N ALA A 57 -0.06 -6.32 -23.13
CA ALA A 57 -0.48 -4.92 -23.14
C ALA A 57 0.74 -4.00 -23.15
N ASP A 58 0.81 -3.01 -24.04
CA ASP A 58 1.96 -2.10 -24.15
C ASP A 58 2.30 -1.40 -22.82
N VAL A 59 3.58 -1.07 -22.60
CA VAL A 59 4.01 -0.39 -21.38
C VAL A 59 4.22 1.10 -21.67
N PRO A 60 3.36 1.99 -21.13
CA PRO A 60 3.52 3.41 -21.38
C PRO A 60 4.80 3.93 -20.70
N ASN A 61 5.44 4.94 -21.30
CA ASN A 61 6.73 5.45 -20.82
C ASN A 61 6.65 5.95 -19.36
N ASN A 62 5.53 6.57 -18.97
CA ASN A 62 5.32 7.01 -17.59
C ASN A 62 5.28 5.84 -16.59
N CYS A 63 4.75 4.67 -16.98
CA CYS A 63 4.83 3.47 -16.15
C CYS A 63 6.30 3.09 -15.89
N CYS A 64 7.14 3.07 -16.92
CA CYS A 64 8.56 2.74 -16.78
C CYS A 64 9.32 3.72 -15.86
N VAL A 65 8.98 5.00 -15.91
CA VAL A 65 9.56 6.01 -15.00
C VAL A 65 9.22 5.70 -13.54
N GLN A 66 7.98 5.32 -13.25
CA GLN A 66 7.54 5.04 -11.88
C GLN A 66 8.12 3.71 -11.38
N VAL A 67 8.12 2.67 -12.23
CA VAL A 67 8.72 1.37 -11.90
C VAL A 67 10.23 1.50 -11.65
N LYS A 68 10.95 2.36 -12.39
CA LYS A 68 12.37 2.64 -12.15
C LYS A 68 12.61 3.23 -10.75
N LYS A 69 11.79 4.20 -10.33
CA LYS A 69 11.91 4.79 -8.98
C LYS A 69 11.65 3.76 -7.88
N LEU A 70 10.65 2.91 -8.09
CA LEU A 70 10.27 1.89 -7.12
C LEU A 70 11.34 0.79 -7.02
N ALA A 71 11.96 0.40 -8.14
CA ALA A 71 13.07 -0.55 -8.16
C ALA A 71 14.28 -0.08 -7.32
N GLN A 72 14.53 1.23 -7.25
CA GLN A 72 15.59 1.82 -6.43
C GLN A 72 15.26 1.85 -4.93
N THR A 73 14.03 1.55 -4.55
CA THR A 73 13.53 1.57 -3.16
C THR A 73 12.90 0.22 -2.81
N PRO A 74 13.71 -0.85 -2.64
CA PRO A 74 13.20 -2.21 -2.47
C PRO A 74 12.20 -2.33 -1.32
N SER A 75 12.44 -1.69 -0.18
CA SER A 75 11.48 -1.68 0.94
C SER A 75 10.13 -1.05 0.56
N CYS A 76 10.13 0.07 -0.16
CA CYS A 76 8.88 0.69 -0.65
C CYS A 76 8.20 -0.20 -1.69
N LEU A 77 8.96 -0.76 -2.63
CA LEU A 77 8.45 -1.71 -3.62
C LEU A 77 7.71 -2.85 -2.95
N CYS A 78 8.28 -3.35 -1.85
CA CYS A 78 7.68 -4.43 -1.11
C CYS A 78 6.38 -4.05 -0.41
N ALA A 79 6.36 -2.89 0.24
CA ALA A 79 5.16 -2.37 0.87
C ALA A 79 4.06 -2.09 -0.17
N VAL A 80 4.41 -1.54 -1.34
CA VAL A 80 3.48 -1.32 -2.46
C VAL A 80 2.87 -2.64 -2.96
N MET A 81 3.68 -3.69 -3.14
CA MET A 81 3.17 -5.00 -3.57
C MET A 81 2.23 -5.64 -2.53
N LEU A 82 2.39 -5.30 -1.25
CA LEU A 82 1.55 -5.78 -0.14
C LEU A 82 0.40 -4.82 0.21
N SER A 83 0.29 -3.67 -0.48
CA SER A 83 -0.77 -2.67 -0.26
C SER A 83 -2.13 -3.17 -0.71
N ASP A 84 -3.20 -2.66 -0.10
CA ASP A 84 -4.57 -3.05 -0.46
C ASP A 84 -4.96 -2.52 -1.83
N THR A 85 -4.41 -1.37 -2.22
CA THR A 85 -4.55 -0.83 -3.57
C THR A 85 -4.00 -1.79 -4.63
N ALA A 86 -2.80 -2.35 -4.42
CA ALA A 86 -2.21 -3.30 -5.36
C ALA A 86 -3.01 -4.60 -5.44
N LYS A 87 -3.44 -5.15 -4.30
CA LYS A 87 -4.29 -6.35 -4.22
C LYS A 87 -5.62 -6.18 -4.95
N SER A 88 -6.28 -5.05 -4.73
CA SER A 88 -7.63 -4.77 -5.27
C SER A 88 -7.61 -4.41 -6.76
N SER A 89 -6.47 -4.02 -7.31
CA SER A 89 -6.33 -3.61 -8.73
C SER A 89 -6.22 -4.78 -9.71
N GLY A 90 -6.38 -6.03 -9.26
CA GLY A 90 -6.29 -7.22 -10.12
C GLY A 90 -4.91 -7.46 -10.72
N ILE A 91 -3.88 -6.81 -10.16
CA ILE A 91 -2.49 -6.95 -10.60
C ILE A 91 -2.05 -8.40 -10.42
N LYS A 92 -1.47 -9.00 -11.47
CA LYS A 92 -0.90 -10.35 -11.41
C LYS A 92 0.58 -10.23 -11.11
N PRO A 93 1.09 -10.65 -9.94
CA PRO A 93 2.50 -10.45 -9.56
C PRO A 93 3.47 -11.02 -10.59
N GLU A 94 3.16 -12.19 -11.14
CA GLU A 94 3.96 -12.85 -12.17
C GLU A 94 4.08 -12.01 -13.46
N ILE A 95 3.02 -11.31 -13.84
CA ILE A 95 3.00 -10.42 -15.01
C ILE A 95 3.67 -9.09 -14.68
N ALA A 96 3.38 -8.50 -13.52
CA ALA A 96 3.96 -7.25 -13.05
C ALA A 96 5.50 -7.31 -12.96
N MET A 97 6.06 -8.44 -12.53
CA MET A 97 7.52 -8.68 -12.51
C MET A 97 8.15 -8.70 -13.91
N THR A 98 7.35 -8.83 -14.97
CA THR A 98 7.81 -8.67 -16.36
C THR A 98 7.79 -7.23 -16.85
N ILE A 99 7.34 -6.25 -16.06
CA ILE A 99 7.35 -4.83 -16.47
C ILE A 99 8.78 -4.27 -16.47
N PRO A 100 9.62 -4.44 -15.43
CA PRO A 100 11.03 -4.02 -15.49
C PRO A 100 11.76 -4.66 -16.68
N LYS A 101 11.41 -5.91 -16.98
CA LYS A 101 11.39 -6.55 -18.31
C LYS A 101 11.44 -5.64 -19.53
N ARG A 102 10.21 -5.22 -19.84
CA ARG A 102 9.74 -4.55 -21.04
C ARG A 102 10.12 -3.07 -21.04
N CYS A 103 10.30 -2.48 -19.86
CA CYS A 103 10.89 -1.16 -19.68
C CYS A 103 12.42 -1.11 -19.89
N ASN A 104 13.07 -2.26 -20.14
CA ASN A 104 14.52 -2.37 -20.34
C ASN A 104 15.35 -1.71 -19.21
N LEU A 105 14.91 -1.88 -17.95
CA LEU A 105 15.61 -1.33 -16.78
C LEU A 105 16.85 -2.18 -16.47
N ALA A 106 18.02 -1.54 -16.36
CA ALA A 106 19.30 -2.21 -16.08
C ALA A 106 19.37 -2.82 -14.67
N ASP A 107 18.75 -2.15 -13.69
CA ASP A 107 18.69 -2.57 -12.29
C ASP A 107 17.37 -3.32 -12.01
N ARG A 108 17.19 -4.47 -12.67
CA ARG A 108 15.95 -5.26 -12.50
C ARG A 108 16.01 -6.06 -11.19
N PRO A 109 14.97 -6.01 -10.34
CA PRO A 109 14.85 -6.94 -9.22
C PRO A 109 14.66 -8.37 -9.76
N VAL A 110 15.71 -9.20 -9.70
CA VAL A 110 15.66 -10.62 -10.05
C VAL A 110 15.64 -11.43 -8.77
N GLY A 111 14.62 -12.29 -8.59
CA GLY A 111 14.48 -13.12 -7.38
C GLY A 111 14.15 -12.33 -6.11
N TYR A 112 13.62 -11.11 -6.23
CA TYR A 112 13.27 -10.26 -5.09
C TYR A 112 12.13 -10.90 -4.29
N LYS A 113 12.36 -11.10 -2.99
CA LYS A 113 11.40 -11.68 -2.05
C LYS A 113 10.89 -10.61 -1.10
N CYS A 114 9.56 -10.58 -0.98
CA CYS A 114 8.85 -9.72 -0.06
C CYS A 114 8.40 -10.46 1.20
N GLY A 115 8.41 -9.79 2.35
CA GLY A 115 7.83 -10.31 3.59
C GLY A 115 8.80 -10.90 4.63
N GLN A 116 10.12 -10.66 4.51
CA GLN A 116 11.11 -11.05 5.54
C GLN A 116 11.54 -9.84 6.40
N LEU A 117 10.60 -9.09 6.94
CA LEU A 117 10.83 -8.17 8.06
C LEU A 117 9.59 -8.23 8.97
N GLU A 118 9.70 -9.14 9.95
CA GLU A 118 9.18 -9.05 11.32
C GLU A 118 7.69 -8.73 11.52
N GLY A 119 6.93 -9.72 12.05
CA GLY A 119 5.61 -9.48 12.66
C GLY A 119 4.39 -9.93 11.84
N HIS A 120 4.43 -11.14 11.28
CA HIS A 120 3.27 -11.81 10.70
C HIS A 120 2.28 -12.21 11.82
N GLY A 121 1.26 -11.39 12.08
CA GLY A 121 -0.04 -11.87 12.58
C GLY A 121 -0.99 -11.87 11.39
N ALA A 122 -1.10 -12.93 10.58
CA ALA A 122 -1.81 -14.18 10.84
C ALA A 122 -3.31 -13.96 11.12
N GLY A 123 -4.13 -13.89 10.06
CA GLY A 123 -5.59 -14.05 10.06
C GLY A 123 -6.38 -12.88 10.67
N GLN A 124 -7.57 -12.50 10.23
CA GLN A 124 -8.69 -13.18 9.55
C GLN A 124 -9.43 -12.08 8.76
N ASP A 125 -9.92 -12.20 7.52
CA ASP A 125 -10.62 -13.31 6.85
C ASP A 125 -11.68 -13.99 7.73
N THR A 126 -12.63 -13.19 8.24
CA THR A 126 -14.05 -13.54 8.44
C THR A 126 -14.89 -12.29 8.65
#